data_AF-A0A9E2B704-F1
#
_entry.id   AF-A0A9E2B704-F1
#
_cell.length_a   1.000
_cell.length_b   1.000
_cell.length_c   1.000
_cell.angle_alpha   90.00
_cell.angle_beta   90.00
_cell.angle_gamma   90.00
#
_symmetry.space_group_name_H-M   'P 1'
#
loop_
_entity.id
_entity.type
_entity.pdbx_description
1 polymer ?
#
loop_
_entity_poly.entity_id
_entity_poly.type
_entity_poly.pdbx_seq_one_letter_code
_entity_poly.pdbx_strand_id
1 'polypeptide(L)'
;MTDEIRRRMFREMEQKTIFDEAREAAYSYADQALQRNVFPDAEAIENLARFNQPLPEDPGDAHQILDQLNAFGSPATVAQIGGRYFGLVNGGIIPATLAVRWLT
;
A
#
# COMPACT_ATOMS: atom_id res chain seq x y z
N MET A 1 25.80 -0.80 -0.79
CA MET A 1 24.83 -1.68 -1.45
C MET A 1 25.57 -2.89 -2.00
N THR A 2 25.34 -4.06 -1.39
CA THR A 2 25.97 -5.32 -1.82
C THR A 2 25.52 -5.68 -3.23
N ASP A 3 26.38 -6.40 -3.97
CA ASP A 3 26.13 -6.78 -5.36
C ASP A 3 24.86 -7.66 -5.53
N GLU A 4 24.53 -8.42 -4.49
CA GLU A 4 23.33 -9.24 -4.40
C GLU A 4 22.04 -8.42 -4.39
N ILE A 5 21.96 -7.36 -3.57
CA ILE A 5 20.79 -6.47 -3.52
C ILE A 5 20.55 -5.83 -4.89
N ARG A 6 21.63 -5.36 -5.53
CA ARG A 6 21.54 -4.78 -6.88
C ARG A 6 20.97 -5.79 -7.88
N ARG A 7 21.47 -7.03 -7.88
CA ARG A 7 20.97 -8.10 -8.77
C ARG A 7 19.49 -8.43 -8.50
N ARG A 8 19.08 -8.45 -7.23
CA ARG A 8 17.68 -8.66 -6.84
C ARG A 8 16.79 -7.54 -7.37
N MET A 9 17.16 -6.28 -7.16
CA MET A 9 16.39 -5.13 -7.67
C MET A 9 16.20 -5.18 -9.18
N PHE A 10 17.27 -5.48 -9.95
CA PHE A 10 17.15 -5.60 -11.41
C PHE A 10 16.22 -6.75 -11.83
N ARG A 11 16.23 -7.85 -11.09
CA ARG A 11 15.33 -8.99 -11.34
C ARG A 11 13.87 -8.63 -11.05
N GLU A 12 13.59 -7.96 -9.93
CA GLU A 12 12.25 -7.48 -9.58
C GLU A 12 11.71 -6.52 -10.65
N MET A 13 12.57 -5.63 -11.16
CA MET A 13 12.24 -4.72 -12.27
C MET A 13 11.93 -5.43 -13.59
N GLU A 14 12.67 -6.51 -13.91
CA GLU A 14 12.46 -7.30 -15.12
C GLU A 14 11.18 -8.14 -15.04
N GLN A 15 10.99 -8.82 -13.90
CA GLN A 15 9.87 -9.75 -13.68
C GLN A 15 8.54 -9.05 -13.48
N LYS A 16 8.56 -7.86 -12.87
CA LYS A 16 7.40 -6.99 -12.61
C LYS A 16 6.31 -7.56 -11.70
N THR A 17 6.51 -8.75 -11.15
CA THR A 17 5.55 -9.45 -10.28
C THR A 17 5.10 -8.60 -9.10
N ILE A 18 6.04 -7.89 -8.44
CA ILE A 18 5.73 -6.98 -7.33
C ILE A 18 4.85 -5.79 -7.75
N PHE A 19 4.93 -5.33 -9.00
CA PHE A 19 4.06 -4.27 -9.52
C PHE A 19 2.66 -4.79 -9.82
N ASP A 20 2.56 -6.02 -10.32
CA ASP A 20 1.27 -6.69 -10.52
C ASP A 20 0.55 -6.91 -9.19
N GLU A 21 1.25 -7.36 -8.15
CA GLU A 21 0.69 -7.52 -6.81
C GLU A 21 0.21 -6.19 -6.21
N ALA A 22 1.04 -5.14 -6.34
CA ALA A 22 0.64 -3.80 -5.91
C ALA A 22 -0.59 -3.30 -6.67
N ARG A 23 -0.73 -3.63 -7.97
CA ARG A 23 -1.91 -3.29 -8.79
C ARG A 23 -3.16 -3.99 -8.26
N GLU A 24 -3.09 -5.30 -8.04
CA GLU A 24 -4.23 -6.07 -7.54
C GLU A 24 -4.67 -5.58 -6.15
N ALA A 25 -3.71 -5.31 -5.26
CA ALA A 25 -3.98 -4.70 -3.95
C ALA A 25 -4.65 -3.33 -4.08
N ALA A 26 -4.19 -2.48 -5.01
CA ALA A 26 -4.78 -1.17 -5.26
C ALA A 26 -6.21 -1.26 -5.82
N TYR A 27 -6.51 -2.24 -6.67
CA TYR A 27 -7.87 -2.50 -7.17
C TYR A 27 -8.79 -2.92 -6.04
N SER A 28 -8.36 -3.91 -5.24
CA SER A 28 -9.13 -4.34 -4.06
C SER A 28 -9.39 -3.18 -3.09
N TYR A 29 -8.40 -2.30 -2.88
CA TYR A 29 -8.58 -1.11 -2.05
C TYR A 29 -9.61 -0.15 -2.65
N ALA A 30 -9.54 0.16 -3.94
CA ALA A 30 -10.45 1.08 -4.60
C ALA A 30 -11.91 0.59 -4.53
N ASP A 31 -12.13 -0.71 -4.74
CA ASP A 31 -13.45 -1.34 -4.68
C ASP A 31 -14.06 -1.23 -3.27
N GLN A 32 -13.26 -1.46 -2.24
CA GLN A 32 -13.71 -1.48 -0.84
C GLN A 32 -13.79 -0.08 -0.22
N ALA A 33 -12.92 0.85 -0.63
CA ALA A 33 -12.81 2.19 -0.02
C ALA A 33 -14.10 2.99 -0.11
N LEU A 34 -14.90 2.81 -1.17
CA LEU A 34 -16.18 3.49 -1.33
C LEU A 34 -17.28 2.90 -0.42
N GLN A 35 -17.17 1.62 -0.06
CA GLN A 35 -18.16 0.87 0.72
C GLN A 35 -17.88 0.89 2.23
N ARG A 36 -16.63 1.06 2.65
CA ARG A 36 -16.25 1.05 4.08
C ARG A 36 -16.43 2.41 4.76
N ASN A 37 -16.27 2.39 6.08
CA ASN A 37 -16.22 3.60 6.90
C ASN A 37 -15.04 4.50 6.50
N VAL A 38 -15.21 5.81 6.69
CA VAL A 38 -14.15 6.79 6.37
C VAL A 38 -12.93 6.59 7.26
N PHE A 39 -13.15 6.36 8.55
CA PHE A 39 -12.10 6.02 9.50
C PHE A 39 -11.99 4.50 9.65
N PRO A 40 -10.77 3.97 9.88
CA PRO A 40 -10.58 2.56 10.18
C PRO A 40 -11.31 2.17 11.47
N ASP A 41 -11.73 0.91 11.56
CA ASP A 41 -12.29 0.36 12.79
C ASP A 41 -11.19 0.03 13.82
N ALA A 42 -11.63 -0.36 15.02
CA ALA A 42 -10.72 -0.65 16.12
C ALA A 42 -9.77 -1.82 15.82
N GLU A 43 -10.27 -2.86 15.14
CA GLU A 43 -9.46 -4.03 14.77
C GLU A 43 -8.36 -3.66 13.77
N ALA A 44 -8.67 -2.85 12.77
CA ALA A 44 -7.69 -2.34 11.81
C ALA A 44 -6.61 -1.50 12.50
N ILE A 45 -6.98 -0.69 13.51
CA ILE A 45 -6.02 0.10 14.30
C ILE A 45 -5.15 -0.80 15.18
N GLU A 46 -5.74 -1.77 15.89
CA GLU A 46 -5.01 -2.70 16.75
C GLU A 46 -3.98 -3.53 15.95
N ASN A 47 -4.35 -3.96 14.74
CA ASN A 47 -3.46 -4.69 13.85
C ASN A 47 -2.20 -3.92 13.44
N LEU A 48 -2.17 -2.58 13.57
CA LEU A 48 -0.95 -1.80 13.34
C LEU A 48 0.20 -2.17 14.30
N ALA A 49 -0.10 -2.78 15.45
CA ALA A 49 0.92 -3.30 16.37
C ALA A 49 1.87 -4.31 15.69
N ARG A 50 1.44 -4.96 14.59
CA ARG A 50 2.27 -5.85 13.77
C ARG A 50 3.44 -5.14 13.10
N PHE A 51 3.33 -3.83 12.85
CA PHE A 51 4.42 -3.02 12.30
C PHE A 51 5.37 -2.49 13.39
N ASN A 52 5.01 -2.63 14.66
CA ASN A 52 5.86 -2.21 15.78
C ASN A 52 6.93 -3.28 16.07
N GLN A 53 7.90 -3.38 15.17
CA GLN A 53 9.02 -4.30 15.24
C GLN A 53 10.36 -3.54 15.22
N PRO A 54 11.45 -4.13 15.74
CA PRO A 54 12.79 -3.57 15.57
C PRO A 54 13.11 -3.37 14.08
N LEU A 55 13.93 -2.35 13.78
CA LEU A 55 14.42 -2.15 12.42
C LEU A 55 15.23 -3.37 11.98
N PRO A 56 14.90 -4.03 10.85
CA PRO A 56 15.64 -5.20 10.38
C PRO A 56 17.10 -4.86 10.04
N GLU A 57 18.02 -5.78 10.34
CA GLU A 57 19.43 -5.68 9.94
C GLU A 57 19.65 -6.09 8.47
N ASP A 58 18.75 -6.92 7.94
CA ASP A 58 18.81 -7.48 6.59
C ASP A 58 17.68 -6.95 5.68
N PRO A 59 17.86 -6.95 4.35
CA PRO A 59 16.81 -6.59 3.40
C PRO A 59 15.60 -7.53 3.49
N GLY A 60 14.38 -6.96 3.55
CA GLY A 60 13.14 -7.72 3.56
C GLY A 60 12.75 -8.28 2.18
N ASP A 61 11.89 -9.29 2.18
CA ASP A 61 11.26 -9.82 0.96
C ASP A 61 10.16 -8.87 0.47
N ALA A 62 10.18 -8.51 -0.81
CA ALA A 62 9.29 -7.48 -1.36
C ALA A 62 7.84 -7.94 -1.42
N HIS A 63 7.61 -9.23 -1.71
CA HIS A 63 6.28 -9.83 -1.74
C HIS A 63 5.68 -9.85 -0.33
N GLN A 64 6.45 -10.28 0.67
CA GLN A 64 6.01 -10.26 2.06
C GLN A 64 5.70 -8.84 2.56
N ILE A 65 6.48 -7.85 2.15
CA ILE A 65 6.23 -6.45 2.50
C ILE A 65 4.90 -5.98 1.89
N LEU A 66 4.67 -6.25 0.60
CA LEU A 66 3.41 -5.90 -0.07
C LEU A 66 2.21 -6.59 0.58
N ASP A 67 2.34 -7.88 0.91
CA ASP A 67 1.30 -8.64 1.61
C ASP A 67 0.98 -8.04 2.99
N GLN A 68 1.99 -7.70 3.79
CA GLN A 68 1.79 -7.09 5.10
C GLN A 68 1.13 -5.71 4.99
N LEU A 69 1.58 -4.89 4.03
CA LEU A 69 1.00 -3.57 3.79
C LEU A 69 -0.45 -3.69 3.32
N ASN A 70 -0.77 -4.64 2.46
CA ASN A 70 -2.14 -4.86 2.00
C ASN A 70 -3.03 -5.42 3.10
N ALA A 71 -2.54 -6.37 3.90
CA ALA A 71 -3.32 -7.04 4.93
C ALA A 71 -3.60 -6.15 6.15
N PHE A 72 -2.62 -5.35 6.60
CA PHE A 72 -2.73 -4.59 7.84
C PHE A 72 -2.65 -3.07 7.64
N GLY A 73 -1.93 -2.62 6.61
CA GLY A 73 -1.80 -1.19 6.30
C GLY A 73 -3.05 -0.65 5.61
N SER A 74 -3.47 -1.26 4.51
CA SER A 74 -4.61 -0.80 3.70
C SER A 74 -5.90 -0.63 4.51
N PRO A 75 -6.33 -1.58 5.39
CA PRO A 75 -7.54 -1.40 6.20
C PRO A 75 -7.44 -0.27 7.21
N ALA A 76 -6.23 -0.01 7.74
CA ALA A 76 -5.95 1.01 8.74
C ALA A 76 -5.87 2.44 8.17
N THR A 77 -6.01 2.61 6.85
CA THR A 77 -6.02 3.93 6.22
C THR A 77 -7.37 4.66 6.38
N VAL A 78 -7.32 5.98 6.36
CA VAL A 78 -8.51 6.83 6.22
C VAL A 78 -8.96 6.83 4.75
N ALA A 79 -10.21 6.45 4.46
CA ALA A 79 -10.75 6.41 3.11
C ALA A 79 -11.11 7.82 2.62
N GLN A 80 -10.19 8.46 1.91
CA GLN A 80 -10.35 9.85 1.42
C GLN A 80 -10.98 9.95 0.03
N ILE A 81 -11.02 8.86 -0.75
CA ILE A 81 -11.40 8.88 -2.16
C ILE A 81 -12.92 8.86 -2.41
N GLY A 82 -13.73 8.70 -1.35
CA GLY A 82 -15.19 8.51 -1.44
C GLY A 82 -16.06 9.74 -1.20
N GLY A 83 -15.48 10.95 -1.11
CA GLY A 83 -16.22 12.20 -0.94
C GLY A 83 -16.89 12.41 0.43
N ARG A 84 -16.71 11.48 1.37
CA ARG A 84 -17.29 11.52 2.73
C ARG A 84 -16.31 11.97 3.81
N TYR A 85 -15.08 12.31 3.43
CA TYR A 85 -14.04 12.75 4.36
C TYR A 85 -13.92 14.28 4.37
N PHE A 86 -14.06 14.89 5.54
CA PHE A 86 -14.07 16.35 5.74
C PHE A 86 -12.95 16.84 6.67
N GLY A 87 -11.91 16.03 6.88
CA GLY A 87 -10.76 16.38 7.71
C GLY A 87 -9.58 16.92 6.91
N LEU A 88 -8.77 17.78 7.54
CA LEU A 88 -7.53 18.36 6.99
C LEU A 88 -7.77 19.16 5.68
N VAL A 89 -6.70 19.63 5.05
CA VAL A 89 -6.73 20.24 3.71
C VAL A 89 -6.21 19.21 2.71
N ASN A 90 -7.06 18.25 2.35
CA ASN A 90 -6.74 17.21 1.37
C ASN A 90 -7.57 17.41 0.10
N GLY A 91 -6.95 17.23 -1.06
CA GLY A 91 -7.66 17.13 -2.33
C GLY A 91 -8.33 15.76 -2.49
N GLY A 92 -9.42 15.70 -3.25
CA GLY A 92 -9.97 14.42 -3.72
C GLY A 92 -9.02 13.73 -4.72
N ILE A 93 -9.24 12.43 -4.95
CA ILE A 93 -8.50 11.69 -5.98
C ILE A 93 -9.23 11.81 -7.32
N ILE A 94 -8.51 12.18 -8.38
CA ILE A 94 -8.99 12.05 -9.75
C ILE A 94 -8.38 10.75 -10.31
N PRO A 95 -9.18 9.74 -10.73
CA PRO A 95 -8.65 8.45 -11.16
C PRO A 95 -7.62 8.53 -12.28
N ALA A 96 -7.81 9.43 -13.24
CA ALA A 96 -6.85 9.67 -14.31
C ALA A 96 -5.47 10.12 -13.78
N THR A 97 -5.44 10.99 -12.78
CA THR A 97 -4.20 11.45 -12.14
C THR A 97 -3.49 10.32 -11.41
N LEU A 98 -4.25 9.44 -10.72
CA LEU A 98 -3.68 8.28 -10.05
C LEU A 98 -3.08 7.28 -11.04
N ALA A 99 -3.76 7.02 -12.16
CA ALA A 99 -3.26 6.13 -13.21
C ALA A 99 -2.00 6.68 -13.89
N VAL A 100 -1.97 7.98 -14.20
CA VAL A 100 -0.80 8.62 -14.83
C VAL A 100 0.42 8.63 -13.90
N ARG A 101 0.21 8.72 -12.57
CA ARG A 101 1.31 8.61 -11.59
C ARG A 101 2.07 7.28 -11.67
N TRP A 102 1.47 6.21 -12.18
CA TRP A 102 2.15 4.93 -12.33
C TRP A 102 3.07 4.89 -13.56
N LEU A 103 3.00 5.89 -14.45
CA LEU A 103 3.83 5.94 -15.65
C LEU A 103 5.24 6.49 -15.38
N THR A 104 5.43 7.31 -14.33
CA THR A 104 6.69 8.00 -13.97
C THR A 104 6.74 8.39 -12.50
#